data_AF-W7UPL6-F1
#
_entry.id   AF-W7UPL6-F1
#
_cell.length_a   1.000
_cell.length_b   1.000
_cell.length_c   1.000
_cell.angle_alpha   90.00
_cell.angle_beta   90.00
_cell.angle_gamma   90.00
#
_symmetry.space_group_name_H-M   'P 1'
#
loop_
_entity.id
_entity.type
_entity.pdbx_description
1 polymer ?
#
loop_
_entity_poly.entity_id
_entity_poly.type
_entity_poly.pdbx_seq_one_letter_code
_entity_poly.pdbx_strand_id
1 'polypeptide(L)'
;MSVSAADSDLYDNTYSSECKEQDEIGVPDLSRKVGSVASDVELTTQTEVGDAPSVTTEIPYNVFNIYNAHQTYLKLHSGDKSMIYRKTEGIDVSYAQGKIDWKAVKDSGVEFAIIRAGFGNANKYPNQVDTWFKYNIEEAQKVGIDVGIYWYSYADNAEGARNEAESCYQVIKDYNITYPVYFDIEEPKHKLLSAAEVSAIIEGFCSTIESRGYHAGVYSFASLLNSKVYQQVLDKYAIWVAHWDVPAPGFYNDYGMWQYNAKGRVNGITTEVDIDHCYINYPYIISPDTYVPDGSETDSSEQIFPISVNKGVASGIDVSVWQGKIDWDKVKSSGVNYAIIRAGYGNLASQTDKYFEANVEGAEKAGIDCGVYWYSYAEDAEDALREAEACYEVIKDYKFSYPVYYAIEDTMFSSLSNQEITDIVKAFCSYFEKKGYYVGIKSYANFLNTRIDSSVYSKYDVWVSHYGVSRPAFKNGFNMWQFGNDGKINGINGYVNLDYAYINFPEVMKKNKLNGFN
;
A
#
# COMPACT_ATOMS: atom_id res chain seq x y z
N MET A 1 19.02 -37.97 -60.36
CA MET A 1 19.39 -36.61 -59.93
C MET A 1 18.44 -36.21 -58.84
N SER A 2 19.01 -36.15 -57.64
CA SER A 2 18.43 -35.75 -56.36
C SER A 2 18.16 -34.25 -56.31
N VAL A 3 17.06 -33.84 -55.67
CA VAL A 3 17.04 -32.64 -54.84
C VAL A 3 16.28 -32.97 -53.56
N SER A 4 16.93 -32.65 -52.46
CA SER A 4 16.71 -33.03 -51.07
C SER A 4 15.67 -32.18 -50.36
N ALA A 5 14.93 -32.81 -49.45
CA ALA A 5 14.37 -32.15 -48.28
C ALA A 5 15.52 -31.70 -47.37
N ALA A 6 15.47 -30.47 -46.87
CA ALA A 6 16.32 -30.00 -45.79
C ALA A 6 15.40 -29.67 -44.61
N ASP A 7 15.26 -30.64 -43.72
CA ASP A 7 15.05 -30.40 -42.30
C ASP A 7 16.30 -29.73 -41.73
N SER A 8 16.10 -28.73 -40.86
CA SER A 8 16.90 -28.59 -39.65
C SER A 8 16.14 -27.73 -38.65
N ASP A 9 15.18 -28.40 -38.00
CA ASP A 9 14.94 -28.32 -36.56
C ASP A 9 16.11 -27.73 -35.77
N LEU A 10 15.91 -26.52 -35.25
CA LEU A 10 16.58 -26.05 -34.03
C LEU A 10 15.62 -26.35 -32.87
N TYR A 11 15.44 -27.64 -32.60
CA TYR A 11 14.88 -28.08 -31.32
C TYR A 11 15.90 -27.75 -30.23
N ASP A 12 15.44 -26.96 -29.28
CA ASP A 12 16.05 -26.75 -27.98
C ASP A 12 16.40 -28.11 -27.34
N ASN A 13 17.70 -28.36 -27.21
CA ASN A 13 18.25 -29.56 -26.60
C ASN A 13 18.68 -29.30 -25.14
N THR A 14 18.02 -28.39 -24.43
CA THR A 14 18.13 -28.30 -22.97
C THR A 14 17.20 -29.32 -22.32
N TYR A 15 17.59 -30.59 -22.39
CA TYR A 15 17.10 -31.61 -21.48
C TYR A 15 17.49 -31.20 -20.05
N SER A 16 16.50 -30.76 -19.26
CA SER A 16 16.38 -31.00 -17.81
C SER A 16 17.71 -31.10 -17.04
N SER A 17 18.40 -29.97 -16.89
CA SER A 17 19.33 -29.77 -15.78
C SER A 17 19.48 -28.28 -15.50
N GLU A 18 18.38 -27.61 -15.16
CA GLU A 18 18.44 -26.41 -14.34
C GLU A 18 19.14 -26.82 -13.03
N CYS A 19 20.16 -26.08 -12.62
CA CYS A 19 21.12 -26.45 -11.58
C CYS A 19 20.41 -26.69 -10.22
N LYS A 20 20.09 -27.95 -9.94
CA LYS A 20 19.57 -28.42 -8.65
C LYS A 20 20.73 -28.88 -7.77
N GLU A 21 21.29 -28.01 -6.93
CA GLU A 21 22.25 -28.41 -5.87
C GLU A 21 21.60 -28.35 -4.47
N GLN A 22 21.80 -29.39 -3.67
CA GLN A 22 21.54 -29.41 -2.22
C GLN A 22 22.77 -28.86 -1.50
N ASP A 23 22.64 -27.74 -0.78
CA ASP A 23 23.76 -27.18 -0.01
C ASP A 23 23.77 -27.70 1.45
N GLU A 24 24.84 -28.42 1.82
CA GLU A 24 25.13 -28.89 3.18
C GLU A 24 25.61 -27.73 4.08
N ILE A 25 24.97 -27.54 5.24
CA ILE A 25 25.29 -26.47 6.20
C ILE A 25 26.56 -26.78 7.00
N GLY A 26 27.53 -25.84 6.97
CA GLY A 26 28.60 -25.72 7.97
C GLY A 26 28.57 -24.33 8.60
N VAL A 27 28.23 -24.24 9.89
CA VAL A 27 28.21 -22.98 10.68
C VAL A 27 29.58 -22.75 11.33
N PRO A 28 30.20 -21.55 11.20
CA PRO A 28 31.21 -21.11 12.16
C PRO A 28 30.70 -19.99 13.06
N ASP A 29 30.87 -20.22 14.37
CA ASP A 29 30.74 -19.30 15.50
C ASP A 29 31.73 -18.13 15.42
N LEU A 30 31.26 -16.90 15.62
CA LEU A 30 32.11 -15.74 15.89
C LEU A 30 31.54 -14.88 17.03
N SER A 31 32.09 -15.13 18.21
CA SER A 31 31.99 -14.28 19.40
C SER A 31 33.15 -13.26 19.49
N ARG A 32 32.87 -12.11 20.15
CA ARG A 32 33.78 -11.02 20.61
C ARG A 32 34.20 -9.95 19.57
N LYS A 33 34.35 -8.65 19.88
CA LYS A 33 34.59 -7.91 21.14
C LYS A 33 34.33 -6.40 20.95
N VAL A 34 33.90 -5.73 22.02
CA VAL A 34 33.77 -4.27 22.18
C VAL A 34 35.13 -3.58 22.26
N GLY A 35 35.27 -2.38 21.69
CA GLY A 35 36.41 -1.48 21.88
C GLY A 35 36.03 0.00 21.68
N SER A 36 36.09 0.76 22.78
CA SER A 36 35.90 2.20 22.90
C SER A 36 37.19 3.00 22.66
N VAL A 37 37.14 4.16 21.99
CA VAL A 37 37.99 5.32 22.32
C VAL A 37 37.31 6.63 21.87
N ALA A 38 37.51 7.70 22.64
CA ALA A 38 36.92 9.04 22.50
C ALA A 38 37.94 10.11 22.07
N SER A 39 37.40 11.33 21.87
CA SER A 39 37.95 12.71 21.97
C SER A 39 38.60 13.42 20.76
N ASP A 40 37.87 14.46 20.32
CA ASP A 40 38.23 15.88 20.12
C ASP A 40 39.41 16.30 19.24
N VAL A 41 39.10 17.03 18.15
CA VAL A 41 39.81 18.27 17.74
C VAL A 41 38.84 19.22 17.03
N GLU A 42 38.82 20.48 17.46
CA GLU A 42 38.12 21.63 16.88
C GLU A 42 39.14 22.55 16.15
N LEU A 43 38.70 23.29 15.12
CA LEU A 43 39.03 24.70 14.77
C LEU A 43 39.23 25.02 13.26
N THR A 44 38.35 25.93 12.82
CA THR A 44 38.59 27.18 12.04
C THR A 44 38.50 27.26 10.51
N THR A 45 37.77 28.30 10.12
CA THR A 45 37.41 28.88 8.82
C THR A 45 38.51 29.80 8.22
N GLN A 46 38.69 29.81 6.89
CA GLN A 46 38.44 30.96 5.99
C GLN A 46 38.91 30.71 4.53
N THR A 47 38.27 31.44 3.62
CA THR A 47 38.19 31.42 2.15
C THR A 47 39.38 31.98 1.36
N GLU A 48 39.56 31.55 0.10
CA GLU A 48 39.81 32.42 -1.08
C GLU A 48 39.59 31.69 -2.43
N VAL A 49 39.24 32.45 -3.48
CA VAL A 49 38.68 32.05 -4.79
C VAL A 49 39.72 32.13 -5.92
N GLY A 50 39.66 31.22 -6.90
CA GLY A 50 40.34 31.35 -8.20
C GLY A 50 39.82 30.34 -9.27
N ASP A 51 39.20 30.86 -10.34
CA ASP A 51 38.78 30.18 -11.60
C ASP A 51 40.00 29.71 -12.42
N ALA A 52 40.07 28.68 -13.29
CA ALA A 52 39.20 27.76 -14.06
C ALA A 52 40.10 26.55 -14.54
N PRO A 53 39.70 25.51 -15.31
CA PRO A 53 38.38 25.11 -15.83
C PRO A 53 37.88 23.75 -15.28
N SER A 54 36.55 23.58 -15.21
CA SER A 54 35.90 22.35 -14.78
C SER A 54 36.00 21.25 -15.85
N VAL A 55 36.81 20.23 -15.59
CA VAL A 55 36.59 18.88 -16.11
C VAL A 55 36.33 18.01 -14.89
N THR A 56 35.09 17.96 -14.45
CA THR A 56 34.63 16.99 -13.45
C THR A 56 34.28 15.71 -14.18
N THR A 57 35.14 14.72 -14.09
CA THR A 57 34.76 13.32 -14.29
C THR A 57 33.78 12.97 -13.17
N GLU A 58 32.50 12.90 -13.54
CA GLU A 58 31.40 12.55 -12.65
C GLU A 58 31.67 11.22 -11.94
N ILE A 59 31.72 11.27 -10.62
CA ILE A 59 31.52 10.09 -9.77
C ILE A 59 30.01 9.99 -9.56
N PRO A 60 29.31 8.99 -10.12
CA PRO A 60 27.87 9.02 -10.26
C PRO A 60 27.17 8.38 -9.07
N TYR A 61 27.41 8.83 -7.82
CA TYR A 61 26.73 8.23 -6.66
C TYR A 61 26.39 9.27 -5.60
N ASN A 62 25.17 9.79 -5.68
CA ASN A 62 24.58 10.67 -4.68
C ASN A 62 23.82 9.83 -3.64
N VAL A 63 24.32 9.83 -2.40
CA VAL A 63 23.74 9.11 -1.24
C VAL A 63 22.28 9.51 -0.94
N PHE A 64 21.86 10.71 -1.36
CA PHE A 64 20.47 11.17 -1.21
C PHE A 64 19.48 10.44 -2.12
N ASN A 65 19.92 9.87 -3.26
CA ASN A 65 19.05 9.07 -4.11
C ASN A 65 18.73 7.70 -3.47
N ILE A 66 19.64 7.17 -2.64
CA ILE A 66 19.45 5.93 -1.89
C ILE A 66 18.51 6.17 -0.71
N TYR A 67 18.67 7.28 0.01
CA TYR A 67 17.72 7.69 1.05
C TYR A 67 16.31 7.89 0.46
N ASN A 68 16.20 8.58 -0.68
CA ASN A 68 14.90 8.81 -1.33
C ASN A 68 14.28 7.52 -1.89
N ALA A 69 15.07 6.56 -2.38
CA ALA A 69 14.57 5.24 -2.79
C ALA A 69 14.06 4.43 -1.59
N HIS A 70 14.77 4.47 -0.45
CA HIS A 70 14.32 3.83 0.78
C HIS A 70 13.08 4.50 1.39
N GLN A 71 12.99 5.84 1.33
CA GLN A 71 11.76 6.57 1.68
C GLN A 71 10.61 6.26 0.72
N THR A 72 10.87 6.03 -0.56
CA THR A 72 9.87 5.62 -1.56
C THR A 72 9.38 4.19 -1.30
N TYR A 73 10.28 3.27 -0.90
CA TYR A 73 9.94 1.93 -0.45
C TYR A 73 9.02 1.96 0.78
N LEU A 74 9.33 2.75 1.81
CA LEU A 74 8.47 2.90 2.98
C LEU A 74 7.12 3.56 2.64
N LYS A 75 7.09 4.47 1.65
CA LYS A 75 5.86 5.12 1.16
C LYS A 75 4.97 4.17 0.36
N LEU A 76 5.55 3.25 -0.43
CA LEU A 76 4.84 2.21 -1.18
C LEU A 76 4.29 1.07 -0.30
N HIS A 77 4.83 0.88 0.91
CA HIS A 77 4.41 -0.17 1.84
C HIS A 77 3.61 0.34 3.05
N SER A 78 2.96 1.51 2.91
CA SER A 78 2.12 2.18 3.92
C SER A 78 0.70 1.60 4.03
N GLY A 79 0.54 0.30 3.71
CA GLY A 79 -0.71 -0.43 3.86
C GLY A 79 -1.00 -0.85 5.30
N ASP A 80 -2.19 -1.40 5.53
CA ASP A 80 -2.48 -2.12 6.76
C ASP A 80 -1.44 -3.24 6.94
N LYS A 81 -0.64 -3.17 8.01
CA LYS A 81 0.44 -4.15 8.23
C LYS A 81 -0.07 -5.59 8.31
N SER A 82 -1.34 -5.82 8.64
CA SER A 82 -1.97 -7.15 8.57
C SER A 82 -2.34 -7.59 7.15
N MET A 83 -2.43 -6.67 6.19
CA MET A 83 -2.72 -6.95 4.79
C MET A 83 -1.46 -7.08 3.93
N ILE A 84 -0.31 -6.56 4.41
CA ILE A 84 1.01 -6.72 3.78
C ILE A 84 1.41 -8.20 3.76
N TYR A 85 1.07 -8.93 4.82
CA TYR A 85 1.39 -10.34 4.94
C TYR A 85 0.19 -11.20 4.57
N ARG A 86 0.35 -12.02 3.54
CA ARG A 86 -0.64 -13.03 3.15
C ARG A 86 0.14 -14.24 2.67
N LYS A 87 -0.09 -15.39 3.31
CA LYS A 87 0.43 -16.64 2.77
C LYS A 87 -0.46 -17.07 1.61
N THR A 88 0.12 -17.19 0.42
CA THR A 88 -0.56 -17.75 -0.76
C THR A 88 0.27 -18.87 -1.36
N GLU A 89 -0.43 -19.78 -2.04
CA GLU A 89 0.19 -20.90 -2.76
C GLU A 89 0.20 -20.61 -4.26
N GLY A 90 1.36 -20.78 -4.89
CA GLY A 90 1.55 -20.48 -6.30
C GLY A 90 2.48 -21.44 -7.01
N ILE A 91 2.67 -21.17 -8.29
CA ILE A 91 3.58 -21.88 -9.18
C ILE A 91 4.37 -20.90 -10.03
N ASP A 92 5.54 -21.30 -10.50
CA ASP A 92 6.20 -20.65 -11.62
C ASP A 92 6.28 -21.56 -12.84
N VAL A 93 6.09 -20.97 -14.03
CA VAL A 93 5.89 -21.72 -15.28
C VAL A 93 6.57 -21.04 -16.46
N SER A 94 6.95 -21.87 -17.44
CA SER A 94 7.53 -21.43 -18.70
C SER A 94 7.04 -22.31 -19.84
N TYR A 95 7.71 -22.24 -20.99
CA TYR A 95 7.54 -23.20 -22.09
C TYR A 95 7.60 -24.67 -21.67
N ALA A 96 8.29 -25.00 -20.56
CA ALA A 96 8.55 -26.37 -20.13
C ALA A 96 7.28 -27.14 -19.77
N GLN A 97 6.23 -26.46 -19.31
CA GLN A 97 4.96 -27.07 -18.94
C GLN A 97 4.02 -27.30 -20.15
N GLY A 98 4.35 -26.73 -21.32
CA GLY A 98 3.52 -26.81 -22.51
C GLY A 98 2.15 -26.17 -22.33
N LYS A 99 1.10 -26.78 -22.90
CA LYS A 99 -0.27 -26.27 -22.77
C LYS A 99 -0.84 -26.57 -21.39
N ILE A 100 -1.07 -25.52 -20.61
CA ILE A 100 -1.66 -25.60 -19.27
C ILE A 100 -3.19 -25.46 -19.34
N ASP A 101 -3.92 -26.29 -18.59
CA ASP A 101 -5.33 -26.09 -18.27
C ASP A 101 -5.44 -25.21 -17.02
N TRP A 102 -5.49 -23.90 -17.24
CA TRP A 102 -5.48 -22.90 -16.17
C TRP A 102 -6.73 -22.96 -15.27
N LYS A 103 -7.86 -23.46 -15.80
CA LYS A 103 -9.05 -23.66 -14.98
C LYS A 103 -8.83 -24.79 -13.98
N ALA A 104 -8.27 -25.91 -14.42
CA ALA A 104 -7.90 -27.01 -13.51
C ALA A 104 -6.82 -26.60 -12.50
N VAL A 105 -5.87 -25.74 -12.90
CA VAL A 105 -4.86 -25.16 -12.00
C VAL A 105 -5.53 -24.31 -10.91
N LYS A 106 -6.42 -23.38 -11.29
CA LYS A 106 -7.18 -22.55 -10.34
C LYS A 106 -8.02 -23.40 -9.38
N ASP A 107 -8.72 -24.39 -9.93
CA ASP A 107 -9.58 -25.29 -9.14
C ASP A 107 -8.77 -26.21 -8.20
N SER A 108 -7.45 -26.32 -8.41
CA SER A 108 -6.52 -27.00 -7.49
C SER A 108 -6.06 -26.14 -6.32
N GLY A 109 -6.50 -24.87 -6.25
CA GLY A 109 -6.15 -23.95 -5.16
C GLY A 109 -4.91 -23.10 -5.41
N VAL A 110 -4.39 -23.06 -6.65
CA VAL A 110 -3.30 -22.14 -7.03
C VAL A 110 -3.86 -20.71 -7.09
N GLU A 111 -3.25 -19.80 -6.34
CA GLU A 111 -3.69 -18.42 -6.20
C GLU A 111 -2.93 -17.46 -7.11
N PHE A 112 -1.64 -17.69 -7.34
CA PHE A 112 -0.79 -16.89 -8.23
C PHE A 112 0.08 -17.76 -9.14
N ALA A 113 0.56 -17.15 -10.22
CA ALA A 113 1.58 -17.74 -11.09
C ALA A 113 2.66 -16.72 -11.49
N ILE A 114 3.93 -17.09 -11.39
CA ILE A 114 5.04 -16.31 -11.95
C ILE A 114 5.40 -16.90 -13.32
N ILE A 115 5.15 -16.15 -14.39
CA ILE A 115 5.22 -16.66 -15.76
C ILE A 115 6.47 -16.12 -16.44
N ARG A 116 7.26 -17.00 -17.07
CA ARG A 116 8.42 -16.56 -17.85
C ARG A 116 7.96 -15.74 -19.04
N ALA A 117 8.34 -14.46 -19.11
CA ALA A 117 8.07 -13.63 -20.28
C ALA A 117 9.11 -13.85 -21.39
N GLY A 118 10.34 -14.14 -21.00
CA GLY A 118 11.44 -14.35 -21.92
C GLY A 118 12.77 -14.42 -21.18
N PHE A 119 13.83 -14.29 -21.96
CA PHE A 119 15.20 -14.39 -21.48
C PHE A 119 16.14 -13.53 -22.33
N GLY A 120 17.31 -13.19 -21.78
CA GLY A 120 18.33 -12.49 -22.56
C GLY A 120 17.86 -11.18 -23.18
N ASN A 121 18.28 -10.90 -24.41
CA ASN A 121 18.00 -9.66 -25.14
C ASN A 121 17.02 -9.91 -26.29
N ALA A 122 15.74 -10.07 -25.96
CA ALA A 122 14.69 -10.35 -26.93
C ALA A 122 14.47 -9.22 -27.96
N ASN A 123 14.83 -7.98 -27.63
CA ASN A 123 14.85 -6.88 -28.61
C ASN A 123 15.83 -7.15 -29.76
N LYS A 124 16.96 -7.80 -29.47
CA LYS A 124 17.94 -8.22 -30.48
C LYS A 124 17.61 -9.59 -31.08
N TYR A 125 17.07 -10.49 -30.26
CA TYR A 125 16.79 -11.87 -30.64
C TYR A 125 15.32 -12.22 -30.29
N PRO A 126 14.36 -11.93 -31.18
CA PRO A 126 12.93 -12.07 -30.87
C PRO A 126 12.47 -13.49 -30.48
N ASN A 127 13.25 -14.52 -30.81
CA ASN A 127 13.02 -15.90 -30.39
C ASN A 127 13.30 -16.15 -28.90
N GLN A 128 13.74 -15.13 -28.15
CA GLN A 128 13.94 -15.20 -26.71
C GLN A 128 12.72 -14.75 -25.89
N VAL A 129 11.59 -14.47 -26.55
CA VAL A 129 10.28 -14.43 -25.89
C VAL A 129 9.83 -15.86 -25.63
N ASP A 130 9.36 -16.16 -24.42
CA ASP A 130 8.90 -17.51 -24.11
C ASP A 130 7.69 -17.89 -24.98
N THR A 131 7.76 -19.08 -25.60
CA THR A 131 6.79 -19.51 -26.62
C THR A 131 5.38 -19.71 -26.06
N TRP A 132 5.23 -19.93 -24.75
CA TRP A 132 3.95 -20.09 -24.08
C TRP A 132 3.51 -18.86 -23.30
N PHE A 133 4.35 -17.81 -23.17
CA PHE A 133 4.06 -16.63 -22.36
C PHE A 133 2.67 -16.05 -22.63
N LYS A 134 2.37 -15.72 -23.89
CA LYS A 134 1.11 -15.09 -24.28
C LYS A 134 -0.11 -15.95 -23.89
N TYR A 135 -0.06 -17.25 -24.18
CA TYR A 135 -1.14 -18.16 -23.81
C TYR A 135 -1.28 -18.23 -22.29
N ASN A 136 -0.17 -18.41 -21.58
CA ASN A 136 -0.17 -18.58 -20.14
C ASN A 136 -0.70 -17.35 -19.41
N ILE A 137 -0.24 -16.15 -19.76
CA ILE A 137 -0.69 -14.92 -19.10
C ILE A 137 -2.17 -14.63 -19.37
N GLU A 138 -2.63 -14.80 -20.63
CA GLU A 138 -4.03 -14.55 -20.99
C GLU A 138 -4.98 -15.56 -20.34
N GLU A 139 -4.63 -16.85 -20.31
CA GLU A 139 -5.49 -17.89 -19.74
C GLU A 139 -5.47 -17.92 -18.21
N ALA A 140 -4.34 -17.63 -17.56
CA ALA A 140 -4.26 -17.49 -16.10
C ALA A 140 -5.11 -16.31 -15.61
N GLN A 141 -5.00 -15.14 -16.26
CA GLN A 141 -5.79 -13.96 -15.91
C GLN A 141 -7.29 -14.19 -16.12
N LYS A 142 -7.69 -14.90 -17.18
CA LYS A 142 -9.12 -15.23 -17.45
C LYS A 142 -9.78 -16.00 -16.32
N VAL A 143 -9.03 -16.82 -15.59
CA VAL A 143 -9.56 -17.61 -14.46
C VAL A 143 -9.30 -16.96 -13.10
N GLY A 144 -8.81 -15.72 -13.08
CA GLY A 144 -8.56 -14.95 -11.86
C GLY A 144 -7.35 -15.45 -11.05
N ILE A 145 -6.32 -15.96 -11.72
CA ILE A 145 -5.01 -16.19 -11.09
C ILE A 145 -4.22 -14.88 -11.17
N ASP A 146 -3.65 -14.46 -10.05
CA ASP A 146 -2.74 -13.31 -10.01
C ASP A 146 -1.43 -13.65 -10.72
N VAL A 147 -0.89 -12.73 -11.50
CA VAL A 147 0.27 -13.00 -12.37
C VAL A 147 1.45 -12.10 -12.07
N GLY A 148 2.61 -12.72 -11.90
CA GLY A 148 3.92 -12.09 -11.90
C GLY A 148 4.73 -12.53 -13.10
N ILE A 149 5.88 -11.91 -13.28
CA ILE A 149 6.76 -12.18 -14.42
C ILE A 149 8.12 -12.60 -13.89
N TYR A 150 8.81 -13.50 -14.60
CA TYR A 150 10.25 -13.58 -14.49
C TYR A 150 10.95 -13.47 -15.85
N TRP A 151 12.17 -12.95 -15.80
CA TRP A 151 13.05 -12.79 -16.95
C TRP A 151 14.41 -13.43 -16.68
N TYR A 152 14.70 -14.53 -17.38
CA TYR A 152 15.95 -15.28 -17.20
C TYR A 152 17.13 -14.52 -17.79
N SER A 153 18.15 -14.27 -16.96
CA SER A 153 19.25 -13.40 -17.34
C SER A 153 20.48 -14.13 -17.85
N TYR A 154 21.03 -13.62 -18.96
CA TYR A 154 22.37 -13.94 -19.40
C TYR A 154 23.36 -12.79 -19.20
N ALA A 155 22.92 -11.66 -18.63
CA ALA A 155 23.73 -10.47 -18.46
C ALA A 155 24.98 -10.75 -17.62
N ASP A 156 26.11 -10.20 -18.06
CA ASP A 156 27.40 -10.24 -17.36
C ASP A 156 27.79 -8.87 -16.78
N ASN A 157 27.00 -7.84 -17.04
CA ASN A 157 27.20 -6.49 -16.55
C ASN A 157 25.87 -5.71 -16.51
N ALA A 158 25.88 -4.55 -15.84
CA ALA A 158 24.71 -3.72 -15.63
C ALA A 158 24.07 -3.20 -16.93
N GLU A 159 24.85 -2.96 -17.99
CA GLU A 159 24.31 -2.52 -19.28
C GLU A 159 23.59 -3.67 -20.01
N GLY A 160 24.15 -4.88 -19.96
CA GLY A 160 23.46 -6.09 -20.37
C GLY A 160 22.11 -6.21 -19.69
N ALA A 161 22.09 -6.12 -18.36
CA ALA A 161 20.87 -6.21 -17.55
C ALA A 161 19.81 -5.14 -17.91
N ARG A 162 20.23 -3.90 -18.19
CA ARG A 162 19.33 -2.83 -18.68
C ARG A 162 18.71 -3.18 -20.04
N ASN A 163 19.47 -3.77 -20.95
CA ASN A 163 18.96 -4.18 -22.26
C ASN A 163 17.96 -5.34 -22.15
N GLU A 164 18.20 -6.27 -21.22
CA GLU A 164 17.26 -7.35 -20.89
C GLU A 164 15.98 -6.79 -20.27
N ALA A 165 16.07 -5.82 -19.35
CA ALA A 165 14.91 -5.15 -18.75
C ALA A 165 14.06 -4.40 -19.80
N GLU A 166 14.68 -3.72 -20.76
CA GLU A 166 13.92 -3.10 -21.86
C GLU A 166 13.22 -4.15 -22.72
N SER A 167 13.86 -5.29 -22.96
CA SER A 167 13.24 -6.42 -23.69
C SER A 167 12.03 -6.96 -22.92
N CYS A 168 12.19 -7.15 -21.61
CA CYS A 168 11.11 -7.56 -20.71
C CYS A 168 9.94 -6.58 -20.77
N TYR A 169 10.21 -5.28 -20.59
CA TYR A 169 9.17 -4.24 -20.66
C TYR A 169 8.38 -4.27 -21.97
N GLN A 170 9.05 -4.39 -23.12
CA GLN A 170 8.36 -4.44 -24.41
C GLN A 170 7.40 -5.64 -24.54
N VAL A 171 7.72 -6.75 -23.89
CA VAL A 171 6.89 -7.97 -23.88
C VAL A 171 5.70 -7.83 -22.93
N ILE A 172 5.87 -7.18 -21.77
CA ILE A 172 4.87 -7.20 -20.69
C ILE A 172 3.97 -5.95 -20.60
N LYS A 173 4.34 -4.84 -21.26
CA LYS A 173 3.70 -3.51 -21.10
C LYS A 173 2.18 -3.46 -21.31
N ASP A 174 1.63 -4.40 -22.07
CA ASP A 174 0.21 -4.44 -22.45
C ASP A 174 -0.62 -5.38 -21.54
N TYR A 175 -0.01 -5.97 -20.51
CA TYR A 175 -0.66 -6.91 -19.59
C TYR A 175 -0.77 -6.36 -18.16
N ASN A 176 -1.81 -6.80 -17.45
CA ASN A 176 -2.00 -6.48 -16.04
C ASN A 176 -1.15 -7.38 -15.13
N ILE A 177 -0.10 -6.83 -14.55
CA ILE A 177 0.85 -7.59 -13.71
C ILE A 177 0.59 -7.26 -12.24
N THR A 178 0.18 -8.25 -11.44
CA THR A 178 -0.24 -8.09 -10.03
C THR A 178 0.77 -8.64 -9.02
N TYR A 179 1.85 -9.27 -9.50
CA TYR A 179 3.02 -9.71 -8.73
C TYR A 179 4.31 -9.09 -9.31
N PRO A 180 5.46 -9.16 -8.62
CA PRO A 180 6.68 -8.53 -9.10
C PRO A 180 7.16 -9.07 -10.45
N VAL A 181 7.93 -8.25 -11.14
CA VAL A 181 8.75 -8.65 -12.28
C VAL A 181 10.13 -9.04 -11.73
N TYR A 182 10.35 -10.34 -11.61
CA TYR A 182 11.57 -10.91 -11.07
C TYR A 182 12.68 -10.99 -12.11
N PHE A 183 13.84 -10.47 -11.73
CA PHE A 183 15.09 -10.71 -12.41
C PHE A 183 15.66 -12.05 -11.95
N ASP A 184 15.66 -13.02 -12.85
CA ASP A 184 16.15 -14.36 -12.58
C ASP A 184 17.65 -14.43 -12.91
N ILE A 185 18.46 -14.51 -11.85
CA ILE A 185 19.92 -14.47 -11.91
C ILE A 185 20.52 -15.72 -11.25
N GLU A 186 20.78 -16.74 -12.05
CA GLU A 186 21.22 -18.05 -11.54
C GLU A 186 22.34 -18.71 -12.35
N GLU A 187 22.88 -18.02 -13.35
CA GLU A 187 23.91 -18.61 -14.20
C GLU A 187 25.16 -18.95 -13.39
N PRO A 188 25.80 -20.11 -13.64
CA PRO A 188 27.03 -20.50 -12.95
C PRO A 188 28.13 -19.43 -12.98
N LYS A 189 28.19 -18.63 -14.06
CA LYS A 189 29.14 -17.53 -14.21
C LYS A 189 28.94 -16.41 -13.17
N HIS A 190 27.73 -16.19 -12.66
CA HIS A 190 27.47 -15.17 -11.65
C HIS A 190 28.10 -15.52 -10.30
N LYS A 191 28.30 -16.82 -10.00
CA LYS A 191 29.06 -17.27 -8.81
C LYS A 191 30.53 -16.80 -8.84
N LEU A 192 31.08 -16.57 -10.03
CA LEU A 192 32.48 -16.13 -10.24
C LEU A 192 32.66 -14.62 -10.10
N LEU A 193 31.58 -13.85 -10.23
CA LEU A 193 31.59 -12.40 -10.11
C LEU A 193 31.73 -11.97 -8.64
N SER A 194 32.22 -10.75 -8.45
CA SER A 194 32.22 -10.08 -7.15
C SER A 194 30.82 -9.67 -6.73
N ALA A 195 30.63 -9.43 -5.43
CA ALA A 195 29.36 -8.93 -4.92
C ALA A 195 28.96 -7.58 -5.55
N ALA A 196 29.94 -6.73 -5.86
CA ALA A 196 29.72 -5.46 -6.54
C ALA A 196 29.17 -5.64 -7.96
N GLU A 197 29.73 -6.59 -8.71
CA GLU A 197 29.32 -6.87 -10.10
C GLU A 197 27.90 -7.45 -10.15
N VAL A 198 27.61 -8.47 -9.33
CA VAL A 198 26.27 -9.07 -9.26
C VAL A 198 25.24 -8.03 -8.79
N SER A 199 25.57 -7.23 -7.77
CA SER A 199 24.71 -6.13 -7.32
C SER A 199 24.44 -5.10 -8.42
N ALA A 200 25.44 -4.75 -9.24
CA ALA A 200 25.28 -3.81 -10.34
C ALA A 200 24.42 -4.38 -11.49
N ILE A 201 24.51 -5.69 -11.75
CA ILE A 201 23.66 -6.39 -12.72
C ILE A 201 22.20 -6.33 -12.24
N ILE A 202 21.95 -6.71 -10.99
CA ILE A 202 20.61 -6.67 -10.36
C ILE A 202 20.01 -5.26 -10.42
N GLU A 203 20.74 -4.25 -9.96
CA GLU A 203 20.32 -2.85 -10.01
C GLU A 203 20.02 -2.39 -11.43
N GLY A 204 20.84 -2.81 -12.41
CA GLY A 204 20.65 -2.49 -13.82
C GLY A 204 19.29 -2.95 -14.35
N PHE A 205 18.89 -4.18 -14.04
CA PHE A 205 17.58 -4.69 -14.45
C PHE A 205 16.45 -4.07 -13.62
N CYS A 206 16.52 -4.20 -12.30
CA CYS A 206 15.41 -3.90 -11.40
C CYS A 206 15.04 -2.41 -11.41
N SER A 207 16.03 -1.50 -11.33
CA SER A 207 15.76 -0.05 -11.43
C SER A 207 15.17 0.36 -12.78
N THR A 208 15.51 -0.35 -13.87
CA THR A 208 14.93 -0.10 -15.19
C THR A 208 13.46 -0.50 -15.22
N ILE A 209 13.12 -1.67 -14.67
CA ILE A 209 11.73 -2.14 -14.53
C ILE A 209 10.91 -1.18 -13.66
N GLU A 210 11.44 -0.73 -12.51
CA GLU A 210 10.77 0.24 -11.64
C GLU A 210 10.53 1.58 -12.34
N SER A 211 11.50 2.05 -13.14
CA SER A 211 11.32 3.27 -13.94
C SER A 211 10.18 3.18 -14.96
N ARG A 212 9.72 1.96 -15.27
CA ARG A 212 8.57 1.68 -16.15
C ARG A 212 7.27 1.42 -15.39
N GLY A 213 7.26 1.63 -14.07
CA GLY A 213 6.06 1.53 -13.24
C GLY A 213 5.73 0.13 -12.73
N TYR A 214 6.67 -0.81 -12.85
CA TYR A 214 6.52 -2.18 -12.35
C TYR A 214 7.25 -2.38 -11.03
N HIS A 215 6.70 -3.21 -10.14
CA HIS A 215 7.39 -3.62 -8.92
C HIS A 215 8.46 -4.66 -9.28
N ALA A 216 9.73 -4.37 -9.00
CA ALA A 216 10.85 -5.24 -9.36
C ALA A 216 11.22 -6.19 -8.21
N GLY A 217 11.67 -7.39 -8.58
CA GLY A 217 12.22 -8.36 -7.65
C GLY A 217 13.44 -9.08 -8.20
N VAL A 218 14.10 -9.84 -7.34
CA VAL A 218 15.23 -10.70 -7.68
C VAL A 218 14.89 -12.13 -7.31
N TYR A 219 15.13 -13.04 -8.24
CA TYR A 219 15.11 -14.47 -8.02
C TYR A 219 16.50 -15.07 -8.13
N SER A 220 16.88 -15.87 -7.13
CA SER A 220 18.08 -16.70 -7.17
C SER A 220 18.09 -17.71 -6.01
N PHE A 221 19.06 -18.63 -6.01
CA PHE A 221 19.29 -19.56 -4.91
C PHE A 221 19.97 -18.87 -3.71
N ALA A 222 19.66 -19.35 -2.50
CA ALA A 222 20.03 -18.70 -1.23
C ALA A 222 21.54 -18.40 -1.11
N SER A 223 22.42 -19.28 -1.60
CA SER A 223 23.87 -19.10 -1.49
C SER A 223 24.41 -17.96 -2.36
N LEU A 224 23.85 -17.69 -3.55
CA LEU A 224 24.21 -16.51 -4.34
C LEU A 224 23.72 -15.23 -3.66
N LEU A 225 22.47 -15.20 -3.22
CA LEU A 225 21.91 -14.02 -2.55
C LEU A 225 22.70 -13.64 -1.29
N ASN A 226 23.06 -14.62 -0.45
CA ASN A 226 23.82 -14.39 0.78
C ASN A 226 25.27 -13.91 0.53
N SER A 227 25.92 -14.41 -0.53
CA SER A 227 27.37 -14.24 -0.70
C SER A 227 27.77 -13.24 -1.78
N LYS A 228 26.87 -12.92 -2.72
CA LYS A 228 27.15 -12.14 -3.92
C LYS A 228 26.26 -10.91 -4.08
N VAL A 229 25.37 -10.61 -3.14
CA VAL A 229 24.52 -9.41 -3.25
C VAL A 229 24.75 -8.53 -2.03
N TYR A 230 24.94 -7.24 -2.25
CA TYR A 230 25.03 -6.30 -1.15
C TYR A 230 23.68 -6.13 -0.47
N GLN A 231 23.69 -6.03 0.86
CA GLN A 231 22.48 -5.83 1.66
C GLN A 231 21.62 -4.68 1.15
N GLN A 232 22.24 -3.54 0.84
CA GLN A 232 21.55 -2.35 0.32
C GLN A 232 20.83 -2.57 -1.02
N VAL A 233 21.16 -3.62 -1.77
CA VAL A 233 20.44 -4.02 -3.00
C VAL A 233 19.30 -4.97 -2.64
N LEU A 234 19.53 -5.90 -1.71
CA LEU A 234 18.48 -6.80 -1.20
C LEU A 234 17.35 -6.01 -0.52
N ASP A 235 17.68 -4.96 0.22
CA ASP A 235 16.70 -4.11 0.94
C ASP A 235 15.80 -3.28 0.02
N LYS A 236 16.13 -3.16 -1.27
CA LYS A 236 15.38 -2.34 -2.24
C LYS A 236 14.31 -3.11 -3.00
N TYR A 237 14.53 -4.40 -3.24
CA TYR A 237 13.76 -5.18 -4.20
C TYR A 237 13.05 -6.36 -3.54
N ALA A 238 11.95 -6.79 -4.14
CA ALA A 238 11.28 -8.03 -3.72
C ALA A 238 12.24 -9.23 -3.86
N ILE A 239 12.34 -10.07 -2.83
CA ILE A 239 13.18 -11.26 -2.87
C ILE A 239 12.34 -12.53 -3.02
N TRP A 240 12.64 -13.28 -4.08
CA TRP A 240 12.16 -14.64 -4.30
C TRP A 240 13.35 -15.60 -4.20
N VAL A 241 13.36 -16.44 -3.17
CA VAL A 241 14.49 -17.32 -2.89
C VAL A 241 14.16 -18.77 -3.26
N ALA A 242 15.08 -19.43 -3.97
CA ALA A 242 15.03 -20.88 -4.18
C ALA A 242 15.82 -21.61 -3.09
N HIS A 243 15.17 -22.55 -2.41
CA HIS A 243 15.81 -23.53 -1.52
C HIS A 243 14.85 -24.70 -1.25
N TRP A 244 15.09 -25.85 -1.86
CA TRP A 244 14.15 -26.98 -1.77
C TRP A 244 14.48 -27.95 -0.62
N ASP A 245 13.50 -28.77 -0.24
CA ASP A 245 13.64 -29.84 0.75
C ASP A 245 14.11 -29.40 2.16
N VAL A 246 13.89 -28.12 2.51
CA VAL A 246 14.24 -27.54 3.82
C VAL A 246 13.01 -26.99 4.53
N PRO A 247 13.00 -26.93 5.88
CA PRO A 247 11.88 -26.35 6.64
C PRO A 247 11.78 -24.82 6.51
N ALA A 248 12.87 -24.17 6.14
CA ALA A 248 12.96 -22.75 5.81
C ALA A 248 14.20 -22.51 4.95
N PRO A 249 14.21 -21.52 4.04
CA PRO A 249 15.39 -21.16 3.26
C PRO A 249 16.56 -20.79 4.16
N GLY A 250 17.75 -21.28 3.83
CA GLY A 250 19.02 -20.81 4.41
C GLY A 250 19.44 -19.39 3.96
N PHE A 251 18.49 -18.48 3.77
CA PHE A 251 18.72 -17.08 3.42
C PHE A 251 18.57 -16.21 4.67
N TYR A 252 19.55 -15.35 4.94
CA TYR A 252 19.63 -14.67 6.24
C TYR A 252 18.84 -13.36 6.34
N ASN A 253 18.30 -12.89 5.21
CA ASN A 253 17.55 -11.64 5.11
C ASN A 253 16.06 -11.92 4.87
N ASP A 254 15.26 -10.86 4.93
CA ASP A 254 13.83 -10.93 4.66
C ASP A 254 13.59 -11.31 3.20
N TYR A 255 12.61 -12.19 2.98
CA TYR A 255 12.17 -12.61 1.66
C TYR A 255 10.65 -12.60 1.56
N GLY A 256 10.15 -12.25 0.38
CA GLY A 256 8.71 -12.18 0.13
C GLY A 256 8.14 -13.48 -0.43
N MET A 257 8.96 -14.25 -1.15
CA MET A 257 8.54 -15.48 -1.81
C MET A 257 9.62 -16.56 -1.69
N TRP A 258 9.20 -17.81 -1.62
CA TRP A 258 10.06 -18.99 -1.50
C TRP A 258 9.63 -20.07 -2.46
N GLN A 259 10.49 -20.41 -3.41
CA GLN A 259 10.37 -21.63 -4.22
C GLN A 259 10.85 -22.82 -3.39
N TYR A 260 9.92 -23.63 -2.89
CA TYR A 260 10.22 -24.69 -1.92
C TYR A 260 10.23 -26.09 -2.51
N ASN A 261 9.71 -26.27 -3.73
CA ASN A 261 9.69 -27.56 -4.41
C ASN A 261 9.75 -27.42 -5.93
N ALA A 262 10.77 -27.97 -6.58
CA ALA A 262 10.93 -27.95 -8.04
C ALA A 262 10.39 -29.20 -8.77
N LYS A 263 9.54 -29.99 -8.11
CA LYS A 263 9.00 -31.28 -8.59
C LYS A 263 7.52 -31.47 -8.22
N GLY A 264 6.79 -30.37 -8.10
CA GLY A 264 5.37 -30.37 -7.78
C GLY A 264 4.50 -31.02 -8.85
N ARG A 265 3.25 -31.30 -8.46
CA ARG A 265 2.19 -31.82 -9.34
C ARG A 265 0.90 -31.04 -9.07
N VAL A 266 0.38 -30.39 -10.10
CA VAL A 266 -0.85 -29.59 -10.06
C VAL A 266 -1.77 -30.05 -11.19
N ASN A 267 -3.08 -30.19 -10.93
CA ASN A 267 -3.99 -30.60 -11.99
C ASN A 267 -4.02 -29.54 -13.11
N GLY A 268 -4.06 -30.01 -14.35
CA GLY A 268 -3.96 -29.14 -15.52
C GLY A 268 -2.53 -28.95 -16.05
N ILE A 269 -1.52 -29.45 -15.33
CA ILE A 269 -0.13 -29.52 -15.78
C ILE A 269 0.30 -30.98 -15.85
N THR A 270 0.87 -31.39 -16.99
CA THR A 270 1.26 -32.80 -17.23
C THR A 270 2.70 -33.11 -16.83
N THR A 271 3.52 -32.09 -16.62
CA THR A 271 4.94 -32.18 -16.26
C THR A 271 5.17 -31.91 -14.77
N GLU A 272 6.42 -31.86 -14.35
CA GLU A 272 6.78 -31.25 -13.06
C GLU A 272 6.57 -29.74 -13.16
N VAL A 273 6.24 -29.13 -12.03
CA VAL A 273 6.09 -27.68 -11.91
C VAL A 273 6.65 -27.24 -10.57
N ASP A 274 7.24 -26.07 -10.56
CA ASP A 274 7.80 -25.47 -9.37
C ASP A 274 6.66 -24.90 -8.50
N ILE A 275 6.79 -25.05 -7.18
CA ILE A 275 5.77 -24.64 -6.21
C ILE A 275 6.35 -23.60 -5.26
N ASP A 276 5.58 -22.54 -5.07
CA ASP A 276 5.98 -21.35 -4.34
C ASP A 276 5.05 -21.05 -3.17
N HIS A 277 5.66 -20.61 -2.07
CA HIS A 277 4.99 -19.88 -1.03
C HIS A 277 5.27 -18.39 -1.21
N CYS A 278 4.23 -17.58 -1.36
CA CYS A 278 4.37 -16.13 -1.20
C CYS A 278 3.86 -15.75 0.20
N TYR A 279 4.58 -14.87 0.88
CA TYR A 279 4.25 -14.37 2.22
C TYR A 279 3.79 -12.91 2.19
N ILE A 280 3.92 -12.29 1.02
CA ILE A 280 3.66 -10.88 0.78
C ILE A 280 2.46 -10.75 -0.13
N ASN A 281 1.54 -9.86 0.24
CA ASN A 281 0.37 -9.56 -0.55
C ASN A 281 0.72 -8.59 -1.69
N TYR A 282 1.42 -9.08 -2.71
CA TYR A 282 1.82 -8.24 -3.84
C TYR A 282 0.66 -7.59 -4.59
N PRO A 283 -0.49 -8.23 -4.81
CA PRO A 283 -1.65 -7.55 -5.41
C PRO A 283 -2.07 -6.32 -4.60
N TYR A 284 -2.00 -6.39 -3.28
CA TYR A 284 -2.23 -5.25 -2.39
C TYR A 284 -1.12 -4.20 -2.42
N ILE A 285 0.16 -4.59 -2.47
CA ILE A 285 1.28 -3.65 -2.50
C ILE A 285 1.36 -2.91 -3.84
N ILE A 286 1.16 -3.63 -4.94
CA ILE A 286 1.30 -3.11 -6.30
C ILE A 286 0.08 -2.30 -6.70
N SER A 287 -1.12 -2.71 -6.27
CA SER A 287 -2.37 -2.06 -6.64
C SER A 287 -3.34 -1.97 -5.46
N PRO A 288 -2.99 -1.25 -4.38
CA PRO A 288 -3.78 -1.20 -3.15
C PRO A 288 -5.20 -0.64 -3.36
N ASP A 289 -5.38 0.21 -4.36
CA ASP A 289 -6.67 0.85 -4.66
C ASP A 289 -7.62 -0.05 -5.47
N THR A 290 -7.11 -1.11 -6.11
CA THR A 290 -7.92 -2.09 -6.87
C THR A 290 -7.88 -3.49 -6.26
N TYR A 291 -7.09 -3.69 -5.19
CA TYR A 291 -7.01 -4.96 -4.49
C TYR A 291 -8.31 -5.28 -3.74
N VAL A 292 -8.90 -6.43 -4.08
CA VAL A 292 -10.05 -7.00 -3.38
C VAL A 292 -9.56 -8.24 -2.62
N PRO A 293 -9.53 -8.22 -1.28
CA PRO A 293 -9.23 -9.41 -0.50
C PRO A 293 -10.22 -10.51 -0.87
N ASP A 294 -9.71 -11.67 -1.26
CA ASP A 294 -10.45 -12.95 -1.43
C ASP A 294 -11.16 -13.23 -2.76
N GLY A 295 -11.12 -12.33 -3.76
CA GLY A 295 -11.65 -12.65 -5.10
C GLY A 295 -13.13 -13.10 -5.13
N SER A 296 -13.85 -12.96 -4.01
CA SER A 296 -15.29 -12.85 -4.04
C SER A 296 -15.57 -11.52 -4.73
N GLU A 297 -16.23 -11.59 -5.88
CA GLU A 297 -17.22 -10.58 -6.16
C GLU A 297 -18.16 -10.55 -4.94
N THR A 298 -17.83 -9.75 -3.93
CA THR A 298 -18.89 -8.93 -3.40
C THR A 298 -19.26 -8.08 -4.59
N ASP A 299 -20.39 -8.40 -5.21
CA ASP A 299 -21.17 -7.49 -6.03
C ASP A 299 -20.72 -6.09 -5.69
N SER A 300 -20.23 -5.37 -6.71
CA SER A 300 -20.09 -3.92 -6.68
C SER A 300 -21.01 -3.43 -5.58
N SER A 301 -20.46 -2.94 -4.46
CA SER A 301 -21.33 -2.24 -3.54
C SER A 301 -21.85 -1.12 -4.42
N GLU A 302 -23.12 -1.24 -4.84
CA GLU A 302 -23.84 -0.14 -5.39
C GLU A 302 -23.49 1.02 -4.49
N GLN A 303 -23.19 2.16 -5.11
CA GLN A 303 -23.13 3.42 -4.41
C GLN A 303 -24.46 3.57 -3.67
N ILE A 304 -24.50 3.06 -2.44
CA ILE A 304 -25.64 3.14 -1.55
C ILE A 304 -25.39 4.44 -0.79
N PHE A 305 -25.60 5.54 -1.51
CA PHE A 305 -26.67 6.51 -1.26
C PHE A 305 -26.31 7.89 -1.85
N PRO A 306 -27.34 8.66 -2.23
CA PRO A 306 -27.35 9.43 -3.45
C PRO A 306 -26.50 10.70 -3.36
N ILE A 307 -26.02 11.16 -4.51
CA ILE A 307 -25.92 12.60 -4.76
C ILE A 307 -27.35 13.14 -4.67
N SER A 308 -27.80 13.50 -3.47
CA SER A 308 -29.10 14.16 -3.32
C SER A 308 -28.96 15.60 -3.81
N VAL A 309 -29.51 15.83 -4.98
CA VAL A 309 -29.85 17.15 -5.50
C VAL A 309 -31.18 17.62 -4.90
N ASN A 310 -31.32 17.71 -3.56
CA ASN A 310 -32.06 18.76 -2.80
C ASN A 310 -32.55 18.33 -1.38
N LYS A 311 -32.37 19.28 -0.43
CA LYS A 311 -32.74 19.36 1.02
C LYS A 311 -32.27 18.23 1.93
N GLY A 312 -31.47 18.59 2.95
CA GLY A 312 -30.91 17.68 3.96
C GLY A 312 -31.97 16.78 4.57
N VAL A 313 -31.63 15.51 4.78
CA VAL A 313 -32.53 14.49 5.32
C VAL A 313 -32.70 14.60 6.83
N ALA A 314 -31.78 15.29 7.52
CA ALA A 314 -31.87 15.61 8.94
C ALA A 314 -31.18 16.94 9.26
N SER A 315 -31.70 17.65 10.27
CA SER A 315 -31.10 18.87 10.81
C SER A 315 -30.50 18.59 12.19
N GLY A 316 -29.28 19.05 12.40
CA GLY A 316 -28.53 18.82 13.62
C GLY A 316 -27.74 20.03 14.08
N ILE A 317 -26.94 19.79 15.11
CA ILE A 317 -26.00 20.73 15.67
C ILE A 317 -24.68 20.04 15.97
N ASP A 318 -23.58 20.78 16.04
CA ASP A 318 -22.39 20.35 16.75
C ASP A 318 -22.13 21.19 17.99
N VAL A 319 -21.68 20.50 19.05
CA VAL A 319 -21.49 21.08 20.38
C VAL A 319 -20.17 20.64 20.99
N SER A 320 -19.70 21.43 21.94
CA SER A 320 -18.48 21.19 22.70
C SER A 320 -18.58 21.88 24.06
N VAL A 321 -17.45 22.01 24.76
CA VAL A 321 -17.35 22.78 26.00
C VAL A 321 -17.94 24.21 25.91
N TRP A 322 -17.96 24.80 24.72
CA TRP A 322 -18.38 26.19 24.51
C TRP A 322 -19.87 26.44 24.80
N GLN A 323 -20.72 25.43 24.66
CA GLN A 323 -22.15 25.55 24.95
C GLN A 323 -22.48 25.40 26.44
N GLY A 324 -21.53 24.92 27.24
CA GLY A 324 -21.72 24.65 28.67
C GLY A 324 -22.77 23.56 28.92
N LYS A 325 -23.52 23.68 30.02
CA LYS A 325 -24.59 22.74 30.34
C LYS A 325 -25.78 22.93 29.38
N ILE A 326 -26.16 21.86 28.69
CA ILE A 326 -27.27 21.81 27.74
C ILE A 326 -28.50 21.14 28.37
N ASP A 327 -29.68 21.69 28.10
CA ASP A 327 -30.98 21.08 28.39
C ASP A 327 -31.49 20.34 27.15
N TRP A 328 -31.15 19.06 27.05
CA TRP A 328 -31.36 18.24 25.85
C TRP A 328 -32.84 17.96 25.54
N ASP A 329 -33.73 17.94 26.54
CA ASP A 329 -35.17 17.80 26.32
C ASP A 329 -35.74 19.03 25.58
N LYS A 330 -35.25 20.24 25.91
CA LYS A 330 -35.59 21.46 25.17
C LYS A 330 -34.96 21.50 23.78
N VAL A 331 -33.75 20.97 23.63
CA VAL A 331 -33.09 20.83 22.32
C VAL A 331 -33.90 19.90 21.42
N LYS A 332 -34.32 18.73 21.92
CA LYS A 332 -35.19 17.80 21.19
C LYS A 332 -36.51 18.46 20.79
N SER A 333 -37.12 19.17 21.73
CA SER A 333 -38.38 19.90 21.51
C SER A 333 -38.24 21.03 20.48
N SER A 334 -37.02 21.51 20.24
CA SER A 334 -36.71 22.50 19.20
C SER A 334 -36.53 21.90 17.80
N GLY A 335 -36.69 20.58 17.66
CA GLY A 335 -36.65 19.89 16.37
C GLY A 335 -35.27 19.39 15.93
N VAL A 336 -34.28 19.40 16.83
CA VAL A 336 -32.93 18.85 16.54
C VAL A 336 -33.01 17.32 16.41
N ASN A 337 -32.52 16.79 15.30
CA ASN A 337 -32.55 15.35 15.00
C ASN A 337 -31.32 14.62 15.52
N TYR A 338 -30.14 15.25 15.37
CA TYR A 338 -28.86 14.68 15.78
C TYR A 338 -27.92 15.74 16.36
N ALA A 339 -26.90 15.28 17.08
CA ALA A 339 -25.79 16.11 17.54
C ALA A 339 -24.43 15.47 17.25
N ILE A 340 -23.48 16.24 16.73
CA ILE A 340 -22.07 15.84 16.65
C ILE A 340 -21.32 16.48 17.82
N ILE A 341 -20.85 15.66 18.76
CA ILE A 341 -20.32 16.13 20.04
C ILE A 341 -18.79 16.07 20.00
N ARG A 342 -18.09 17.14 20.41
CA ARG A 342 -16.64 17.06 20.53
C ARG A 342 -16.27 16.03 21.59
N ALA A 343 -15.56 14.96 21.19
CA ALA A 343 -15.04 13.97 22.11
C ALA A 343 -13.81 14.47 22.85
N GLY A 344 -12.93 15.18 22.14
CA GLY A 344 -11.71 15.75 22.70
C GLY A 344 -10.84 16.38 21.61
N TYR A 345 -9.55 16.54 21.93
CA TYR A 345 -8.56 17.15 21.05
C TYR A 345 -7.14 16.69 21.39
N GLY A 346 -6.19 16.83 20.47
CA GLY A 346 -4.79 16.49 20.73
C GLY A 346 -4.56 14.98 20.87
N ASN A 347 -3.47 14.60 21.54
CA ASN A 347 -2.94 13.24 21.53
C ASN A 347 -3.01 12.50 22.89
N LEU A 348 -3.74 13.05 23.87
CA LEU A 348 -3.93 12.43 25.18
C LEU A 348 -5.42 12.22 25.48
N ALA A 349 -5.80 11.04 25.98
CA ALA A 349 -7.19 10.79 26.42
C ALA A 349 -7.65 11.77 27.52
N SER A 350 -6.73 12.31 28.33
CA SER A 350 -7.05 13.36 29.32
C SER A 350 -7.48 14.70 28.70
N GLN A 351 -7.31 14.88 27.39
CA GLN A 351 -7.82 16.02 26.62
C GLN A 351 -9.25 15.77 26.10
N THR A 352 -10.01 14.91 26.80
CA THR A 352 -11.45 14.76 26.62
C THR A 352 -12.16 16.11 26.81
N ASP A 353 -13.16 16.41 25.97
CA ASP A 353 -13.97 17.62 26.16
C ASP A 353 -14.71 17.56 27.50
N LYS A 354 -14.64 18.66 28.26
CA LYS A 354 -15.21 18.77 29.61
C LYS A 354 -16.69 18.36 29.71
N TYR A 355 -17.48 18.55 28.65
CA TYR A 355 -18.90 18.19 28.64
C TYR A 355 -19.22 16.95 27.79
N PHE A 356 -18.22 16.22 27.28
CA PHE A 356 -18.42 15.09 26.38
C PHE A 356 -19.44 14.07 26.92
N GLU A 357 -19.16 13.45 28.07
CA GLU A 357 -20.00 12.43 28.69
C GLU A 357 -21.43 12.96 28.95
N ALA A 358 -21.54 14.12 29.61
CA ALA A 358 -22.83 14.74 29.92
C ALA A 358 -23.64 15.10 28.65
N ASN A 359 -22.95 15.43 27.54
CA ASN A 359 -23.59 15.73 26.27
C ASN A 359 -24.09 14.46 25.58
N VAL A 360 -23.28 13.39 25.55
CA VAL A 360 -23.67 12.11 24.95
C VAL A 360 -24.85 11.51 25.71
N GLU A 361 -24.74 11.36 27.03
CA GLU A 361 -25.81 10.79 27.86
C GLU A 361 -27.11 11.62 27.78
N GLY A 362 -26.98 12.95 27.81
CA GLY A 362 -28.11 13.85 27.76
C GLY A 362 -28.84 13.81 26.42
N ALA A 363 -28.10 13.81 25.31
CA ALA A 363 -28.66 13.72 23.97
C ALA A 363 -29.33 12.35 23.74
N GLU A 364 -28.66 11.26 24.09
CA GLU A 364 -29.20 9.90 23.97
C GLU A 364 -30.50 9.74 24.77
N LYS A 365 -30.53 10.23 26.02
CA LYS A 365 -31.72 10.18 26.88
C LYS A 365 -32.89 10.97 26.31
N ALA A 366 -32.62 12.10 25.65
CA ALA A 366 -33.63 12.90 24.96
C ALA A 366 -34.05 12.30 23.60
N GLY A 367 -33.44 11.18 23.18
CA GLY A 367 -33.69 10.52 21.91
C GLY A 367 -33.13 11.29 20.71
N ILE A 368 -32.01 11.99 20.89
CA ILE A 368 -31.24 12.63 19.83
C ILE A 368 -30.09 11.70 19.45
N ASP A 369 -29.96 11.40 18.16
CA ASP A 369 -28.88 10.56 17.65
C ASP A 369 -27.53 11.29 17.75
N CYS A 370 -26.47 10.58 18.13
CA CYS A 370 -25.15 11.18 18.35
C CYS A 370 -24.10 10.68 17.36
N GLY A 371 -23.19 11.58 17.01
CA GLY A 371 -21.86 11.31 16.45
C GLY A 371 -20.84 12.12 17.22
N VAL A 372 -19.57 12.03 16.83
CA VAL A 372 -18.51 12.75 17.54
C VAL A 372 -17.51 13.38 16.59
N TYR A 373 -16.74 14.36 17.10
CA TYR A 373 -15.55 14.81 16.41
C TYR A 373 -14.34 14.94 17.35
N TRP A 374 -13.15 14.77 16.77
CA TRP A 374 -11.87 14.98 17.43
C TRP A 374 -11.13 16.15 16.77
N TYR A 375 -10.73 17.15 17.56
CA TYR A 375 -10.03 18.33 17.04
C TYR A 375 -8.53 18.09 16.98
N SER A 376 -7.96 18.21 15.79
CA SER A 376 -6.58 17.81 15.56
C SER A 376 -5.56 18.91 15.80
N TYR A 377 -4.46 18.52 16.43
CA TYR A 377 -3.20 19.25 16.49
C TYR A 377 -2.02 18.41 15.97
N ALA A 378 -2.26 17.46 15.06
CA ALA A 378 -1.22 16.58 14.56
C ALA A 378 -0.26 17.32 13.60
N GLU A 379 1.05 17.22 13.83
CA GLU A 379 2.07 17.76 12.92
C GLU A 379 2.48 16.73 11.85
N ASP A 380 2.27 15.45 12.13
CA ASP A 380 2.54 14.34 11.22
C ASP A 380 1.57 13.16 11.43
N ALA A 381 1.72 12.11 10.61
CA ALA A 381 0.87 10.92 10.66
C ALA A 381 1.01 10.12 11.98
N GLU A 382 2.15 10.20 12.66
CA GLU A 382 2.34 9.51 13.94
C GLU A 382 1.59 10.24 15.05
N ASP A 383 1.64 11.58 15.08
CA ASP A 383 0.81 12.39 15.96
C ASP A 383 -0.67 12.06 15.76
N ALA A 384 -1.13 12.03 14.50
CA ALA A 384 -2.52 11.71 14.15
C ALA A 384 -2.95 10.32 14.64
N LEU A 385 -2.05 9.34 14.62
CA LEU A 385 -2.31 8.02 15.19
C LEU A 385 -2.46 8.10 16.73
N ARG A 386 -1.61 8.87 17.43
CA ARG A 386 -1.77 9.09 18.88
C ARG A 386 -3.08 9.83 19.20
N GLU A 387 -3.49 10.78 18.36
CA GLU A 387 -4.80 11.43 18.46
C GLU A 387 -5.95 10.43 18.27
N ALA A 388 -5.82 9.49 17.32
CA ALA A 388 -6.83 8.46 17.08
C ALA A 388 -6.94 7.46 18.24
N GLU A 389 -5.81 7.05 18.81
CA GLU A 389 -5.76 6.21 20.01
C GLU A 389 -6.40 6.92 21.22
N ALA A 390 -6.04 8.19 21.45
CA ALA A 390 -6.64 9.01 22.50
C ALA A 390 -8.17 9.16 22.30
N CYS A 391 -8.60 9.45 21.08
CA CYS A 391 -10.02 9.52 20.73
C CYS A 391 -10.74 8.20 21.01
N TYR A 392 -10.16 7.08 20.57
CA TYR A 392 -10.76 5.76 20.76
C TYR A 392 -10.89 5.39 22.24
N GLU A 393 -9.89 5.68 23.06
CA GLU A 393 -9.99 5.45 24.51
C GLU A 393 -11.15 6.22 25.15
N VAL A 394 -11.48 7.40 24.63
CA VAL A 394 -12.61 8.22 25.10
C VAL A 394 -13.95 7.68 24.62
N ILE A 395 -14.03 7.12 23.40
CA ILE A 395 -15.31 6.82 22.75
C ILE A 395 -15.66 5.33 22.64
N LYS A 396 -14.74 4.41 22.96
CA LYS A 396 -14.88 2.95 22.72
C LYS A 396 -16.07 2.29 23.41
N ASP A 397 -16.52 2.84 24.54
CA ASP A 397 -17.63 2.29 25.32
C ASP A 397 -19.00 2.89 24.95
N TYR A 398 -19.02 3.77 23.93
CA TYR A 398 -20.22 4.44 23.44
C TYR A 398 -20.64 3.93 22.06
N LYS A 399 -21.89 4.21 21.71
CA LYS A 399 -22.50 3.80 20.45
C LYS A 399 -23.01 5.03 19.71
N PHE A 400 -22.60 5.20 18.46
CA PHE A 400 -22.91 6.43 17.70
C PHE A 400 -23.68 6.13 16.42
N SER A 401 -24.88 6.71 16.31
CA SER A 401 -25.69 6.66 15.09
C SER A 401 -25.16 7.57 13.97
N TYR A 402 -24.18 8.42 14.26
CA TYR A 402 -23.50 9.32 13.31
C TYR A 402 -21.97 9.11 13.34
N PRO A 403 -21.22 9.57 12.31
CA PRO A 403 -19.80 9.29 12.17
C PRO A 403 -18.91 9.84 13.30
N VAL A 404 -17.70 9.29 13.36
CA VAL A 404 -16.55 9.92 14.02
C VAL A 404 -15.88 10.85 13.01
N TYR A 405 -15.88 12.16 13.25
CA TYR A 405 -15.25 13.13 12.37
C TYR A 405 -13.87 13.56 12.88
N TYR A 406 -12.89 13.60 11.98
CA TYR A 406 -11.59 14.20 12.26
C TYR A 406 -11.57 15.65 11.79
N ALA A 407 -11.44 16.59 12.73
CA ALA A 407 -11.49 18.02 12.45
C ALA A 407 -10.09 18.58 12.19
N ILE A 408 -9.84 18.95 10.93
CA ILE A 408 -8.55 19.43 10.39
C ILE A 408 -8.69 20.90 9.97
N GLU A 409 -8.68 21.76 10.97
CA GLU A 409 -9.02 23.18 10.78
C GLU A 409 -8.14 24.14 11.58
N ASP A 410 -7.18 23.62 12.35
CA ASP A 410 -6.23 24.47 13.07
C ASP A 410 -5.28 25.16 12.08
N THR A 411 -4.85 26.36 12.46
CA THR A 411 -3.90 27.14 11.68
C THR A 411 -2.56 26.47 11.47
N MET A 412 -2.14 25.55 12.33
CA MET A 412 -0.89 24.80 12.20
C MET A 412 -0.80 24.02 10.87
N PHE A 413 -1.93 23.55 10.33
CA PHE A 413 -1.94 22.88 9.04
C PHE A 413 -1.48 23.79 7.89
N SER A 414 -1.40 25.11 8.10
CA SER A 414 -0.91 26.06 7.10
C SER A 414 0.56 25.84 6.75
N SER A 415 1.39 25.40 7.71
CA SER A 415 2.81 25.13 7.49
C SER A 415 3.10 23.75 6.89
N LEU A 416 2.12 22.85 6.88
CA LEU A 416 2.26 21.51 6.33
C LEU A 416 1.92 21.47 4.84
N SER A 417 2.63 20.64 4.09
CA SER A 417 2.31 20.33 2.69
C SER A 417 0.98 19.60 2.58
N ASN A 418 0.36 19.64 1.40
CA ASN A 418 -0.89 18.93 1.14
C ASN A 418 -0.75 17.41 1.33
N GLN A 419 0.44 16.86 1.07
CA GLN A 419 0.70 15.44 1.29
C GLN A 419 0.74 15.12 2.78
N GLU A 420 1.44 15.92 3.60
CA GLU A 420 1.48 15.72 5.06
C GLU A 420 0.08 15.79 5.68
N ILE A 421 -0.73 16.77 5.27
CA ILE A 421 -2.14 16.87 5.70
C ILE A 421 -2.95 15.64 5.27
N THR A 422 -2.73 15.15 4.06
CA THR A 422 -3.39 13.93 3.54
C THR A 422 -2.98 12.69 4.34
N ASP A 423 -1.71 12.57 4.71
CA ASP A 423 -1.18 11.45 5.48
C ASP A 423 -1.70 11.47 6.93
N ILE A 424 -1.77 12.66 7.55
CA ILE A 424 -2.42 12.91 8.85
C ILE A 424 -3.87 12.44 8.85
N VAL A 425 -4.63 12.83 7.83
CA VAL A 425 -6.04 12.42 7.67
C VAL A 425 -6.15 10.90 7.53
N LYS A 426 -5.36 10.31 6.63
CA LYS A 426 -5.41 8.86 6.39
C LYS A 426 -5.04 8.07 7.64
N ALA A 427 -4.07 8.52 8.42
CA ALA A 427 -3.65 7.87 9.66
C ALA A 427 -4.79 7.80 10.69
N PHE A 428 -5.43 8.94 10.98
CA PHE A 428 -6.54 8.97 11.93
C PHE A 428 -7.74 8.16 11.44
N CYS A 429 -8.14 8.35 10.19
CA CYS A 429 -9.33 7.72 9.65
C CYS A 429 -9.19 6.19 9.52
N SER A 430 -8.06 5.71 8.99
CA SER A 430 -7.82 4.27 8.84
C SER A 430 -7.78 3.54 10.19
N TYR A 431 -7.33 4.20 11.26
CA TYR A 431 -7.35 3.62 12.61
C TYR A 431 -8.79 3.33 13.07
N PHE A 432 -9.73 4.25 12.84
CA PHE A 432 -11.13 4.07 13.21
C PHE A 432 -11.86 3.05 12.34
N GLU A 433 -11.60 3.02 11.03
CA GLU A 433 -12.18 2.00 10.14
C GLU A 433 -11.83 0.58 10.60
N LYS A 434 -10.57 0.33 10.96
CA LYS A 434 -10.11 -0.97 11.49
C LYS A 434 -10.79 -1.37 12.80
N LYS A 435 -11.29 -0.39 13.56
CA LYS A 435 -12.03 -0.60 14.81
C LYS A 435 -13.54 -0.75 14.58
N GLY A 436 -13.99 -0.79 13.32
CA GLY A 436 -15.40 -0.89 12.96
C GLY A 436 -16.16 0.42 13.15
N TYR A 437 -15.47 1.57 13.11
CA TYR A 437 -16.12 2.87 13.13
C TYR A 437 -16.25 3.45 11.72
N TYR A 438 -17.39 4.08 11.46
CA TYR A 438 -17.62 4.93 10.30
C TYR A 438 -17.02 6.31 10.57
N VAL A 439 -16.05 6.70 9.75
CA VAL A 439 -15.23 7.89 9.95
C VAL A 439 -15.39 8.89 8.79
N GLY A 440 -15.21 10.17 9.09
CA GLY A 440 -15.20 11.23 8.09
C GLY A 440 -14.22 12.34 8.46
N ILE A 441 -14.07 13.32 7.58
CA ILE A 441 -13.27 14.52 7.83
C ILE A 441 -14.13 15.77 7.89
N LYS A 442 -13.67 16.72 8.71
CA LYS A 442 -14.32 18.02 8.90
C LYS A 442 -13.34 19.17 8.67
N SER A 443 -13.71 20.09 7.79
CA SER A 443 -13.01 21.38 7.61
C SER A 443 -13.85 22.39 6.81
N TYR A 444 -13.32 23.59 6.62
CA TYR A 444 -13.96 24.61 5.80
C TYR A 444 -13.68 24.43 4.30
N ALA A 445 -14.65 24.82 3.46
CA ALA A 445 -14.65 24.52 2.03
C ALA A 445 -13.35 24.88 1.28
N ASN A 446 -12.71 26.02 1.62
CA ASN A 446 -11.45 26.41 0.99
C ASN A 446 -10.30 25.47 1.35
N PHE A 447 -10.19 25.06 2.62
CA PHE A 447 -9.16 24.13 3.06
C PHE A 447 -9.30 22.79 2.33
N LEU A 448 -10.51 22.23 2.32
CA LEU A 448 -10.81 20.99 1.61
C LEU A 448 -10.40 21.11 0.12
N ASN A 449 -10.85 22.15 -0.59
CA ASN A 449 -10.52 22.30 -2.02
C ASN A 449 -9.02 22.47 -2.36
N THR A 450 -8.19 22.89 -1.41
CA THR A 450 -6.83 23.38 -1.73
C THR A 450 -5.71 22.68 -0.98
N ARG A 451 -6.01 21.99 0.12
CA ARG A 451 -5.02 21.45 1.05
C ARG A 451 -5.05 19.93 1.21
N ILE A 452 -6.05 19.26 0.66
CA ILE A 452 -6.23 17.81 0.82
C ILE A 452 -6.30 17.17 -0.56
N ASP A 453 -5.61 16.04 -0.72
CA ASP A 453 -5.67 15.25 -1.94
C ASP A 453 -7.08 14.67 -2.18
N SER A 454 -7.52 14.64 -3.43
CA SER A 454 -8.87 14.17 -3.77
C SER A 454 -9.12 12.70 -3.45
N SER A 455 -8.07 11.87 -3.32
CA SER A 455 -8.19 10.46 -2.89
C SER A 455 -8.80 10.29 -1.50
N VAL A 456 -8.80 11.33 -0.67
CA VAL A 456 -9.49 11.34 0.64
C VAL A 456 -11.01 11.32 0.44
N TYR A 457 -11.52 12.00 -0.58
CA TYR A 457 -12.97 12.17 -0.81
C TYR A 457 -13.63 10.97 -1.47
N SER A 458 -12.86 10.04 -2.04
CA SER A 458 -13.38 8.76 -2.50
C SER A 458 -13.52 7.73 -1.38
N LYS A 459 -12.87 7.94 -0.23
CA LYS A 459 -12.83 6.99 0.89
C LYS A 459 -13.63 7.46 2.11
N TYR A 460 -13.58 8.75 2.44
CA TYR A 460 -14.18 9.27 3.67
C TYR A 460 -15.28 10.29 3.41
N ASP A 461 -16.30 10.27 4.27
CA ASP A 461 -17.36 11.26 4.24
C ASP A 461 -16.85 12.64 4.63
N VAL A 462 -17.42 13.66 3.99
CA VAL A 462 -17.02 15.05 4.20
C VAL A 462 -18.11 15.81 4.94
N TRP A 463 -17.72 16.39 6.07
CA TRP A 463 -18.46 17.44 6.76
C TRP A 463 -17.83 18.79 6.45
N VAL A 464 -18.48 19.55 5.57
CA VAL A 464 -17.96 20.83 5.10
C VAL A 464 -18.58 21.99 5.86
N SER A 465 -17.75 22.93 6.32
CA SER A 465 -18.21 24.22 6.85
C SER A 465 -18.19 25.30 5.76
N HIS A 466 -19.34 25.95 5.55
CA HIS A 466 -19.46 27.15 4.71
C HIS A 466 -20.75 27.91 5.04
N TYR A 467 -20.64 29.09 5.66
CA TYR A 467 -21.80 29.80 6.20
C TYR A 467 -22.36 30.86 5.26
N GLY A 468 -23.65 31.17 5.41
CA GLY A 468 -24.31 32.28 4.70
C GLY A 468 -24.46 32.08 3.19
N VAL A 469 -24.25 30.85 2.70
CA VAL A 469 -24.36 30.47 1.29
C VAL A 469 -25.55 29.53 1.08
N SER A 470 -26.09 29.49 -0.14
CA SER A 470 -27.15 28.55 -0.51
C SER A 470 -26.64 27.12 -0.78
N ARG A 471 -25.33 26.98 -1.01
CA ARG A 471 -24.62 25.70 -1.17
C ARG A 471 -23.14 25.90 -0.84
N PRO A 472 -22.46 24.94 -0.18
CA PRO A 472 -21.02 24.99 0.02
C PRO A 472 -20.27 25.13 -1.30
N ALA A 473 -19.30 26.05 -1.35
CA ALA A 473 -18.33 26.14 -2.44
C ALA A 473 -17.24 25.05 -2.35
N PHE A 474 -17.64 23.80 -2.15
CA PHE A 474 -16.77 22.62 -2.23
C PHE A 474 -16.99 21.91 -3.57
N LYS A 475 -15.89 21.50 -4.22
CA LYS A 475 -15.92 20.97 -5.59
C LYS A 475 -16.24 19.48 -5.65
N ASN A 476 -16.04 18.74 -4.57
CA ASN A 476 -16.31 17.31 -4.48
C ASN A 476 -17.61 17.02 -3.72
N GLY A 477 -17.98 15.75 -3.63
CA GLY A 477 -19.15 15.30 -2.86
C GLY A 477 -18.97 15.52 -1.36
N PHE A 478 -20.06 15.85 -0.66
CA PHE A 478 -20.09 15.98 0.79
C PHE A 478 -21.41 15.43 1.33
N ASN A 479 -21.37 15.02 2.59
CA ASN A 479 -22.44 14.23 3.22
C ASN A 479 -23.06 15.01 4.38
N MET A 480 -22.32 15.98 4.92
CA MET A 480 -22.80 16.88 5.96
C MET A 480 -22.32 18.31 5.69
N TRP A 481 -23.17 19.30 6.01
CA TRP A 481 -22.87 20.71 5.82
C TRP A 481 -23.19 21.50 7.08
N GLN A 482 -22.15 22.10 7.67
CA GLN A 482 -22.29 23.14 8.68
C GLN A 482 -22.59 24.47 7.99
N PHE A 483 -23.86 24.89 8.02
CA PHE A 483 -24.37 26.02 7.25
C PHE A 483 -24.49 27.32 8.04
N GLY A 484 -24.40 27.24 9.37
CA GLY A 484 -24.43 28.40 10.25
C GLY A 484 -23.67 28.16 11.55
N ASN A 485 -23.25 29.24 12.19
CA ASN A 485 -22.54 29.23 13.47
C ASN A 485 -23.20 30.13 14.54
N ASP A 486 -24.36 30.70 14.21
CA ASP A 486 -25.11 31.68 14.99
C ASP A 486 -26.52 31.19 15.33
N GLY A 487 -26.72 29.87 15.35
CA GLY A 487 -27.98 29.24 15.73
C GLY A 487 -28.35 29.56 17.18
N LYS A 488 -29.65 29.76 17.43
CA LYS A 488 -30.21 29.93 18.78
C LYS A 488 -31.26 28.85 19.02
N ILE A 489 -30.91 27.86 19.83
CA ILE A 489 -31.76 26.72 20.15
C ILE A 489 -32.11 26.76 21.63
N ASN A 490 -33.40 26.56 21.95
CA ASN A 490 -33.85 26.53 23.33
C ASN A 490 -33.20 25.36 24.06
N GLY A 491 -32.65 25.64 25.26
CA GLY A 491 -31.87 24.68 26.04
C GLY A 491 -30.35 24.79 25.86
N ILE A 492 -29.87 25.62 24.92
CA ILE A 492 -28.45 25.95 24.76
C ILE A 492 -28.24 27.43 25.10
N ASN A 493 -27.22 27.70 25.91
CA ASN A 493 -26.82 29.07 26.21
C ASN A 493 -25.90 29.61 25.11
N GLY A 494 -26.24 30.75 24.54
CA GLY A 494 -25.44 31.38 23.49
C GLY A 494 -25.74 30.82 22.09
N TYR A 495 -24.72 30.78 21.25
CA TYR A 495 -24.81 30.35 19.87
C TYR A 495 -24.37 28.89 19.70
N VAL A 496 -24.97 28.22 18.72
CA VAL A 496 -24.61 26.86 18.33
C VAL A 496 -24.51 26.76 16.82
N ASN A 497 -23.60 25.90 16.36
CA ASN A 497 -23.47 25.56 14.96
C ASN A 497 -24.69 24.76 14.48
N LEU A 498 -25.04 24.95 13.21
CA LEU A 498 -26.21 24.33 12.58
C LEU A 498 -25.78 23.51 11.38
N ASP A 499 -26.27 22.27 11.33
CA ASP A 499 -25.83 21.28 10.37
C ASP A 499 -26.98 20.62 9.61
N TYR A 500 -26.74 20.31 8.34
CA TYR A 500 -27.57 19.39 7.57
C TYR A 500 -26.80 18.11 7.29
N ALA A 501 -27.41 16.97 7.57
CA ALA A 501 -26.96 15.69 7.06
C ALA A 501 -27.73 15.35 5.77
N TYR A 502 -27.02 14.87 4.76
CA TYR A 502 -27.56 14.45 3.47
C TYR A 502 -27.65 12.93 3.33
N ILE A 503 -27.16 12.20 4.33
CA ILE A 503 -27.22 10.74 4.45
C ILE A 503 -28.00 10.38 5.72
N ASN A 504 -28.77 9.29 5.65
CA ASN A 504 -29.40 8.66 6.80
C ASN A 504 -28.37 7.82 7.59
N PHE A 505 -27.47 8.49 8.31
CA PHE A 505 -26.41 7.83 9.07
C PHE A 505 -26.90 6.75 10.05
N PRO A 506 -27.99 6.95 10.81
CA PRO A 506 -28.49 5.91 11.72
C PRO A 506 -28.82 4.59 11.01
N GLU A 507 -29.32 4.65 9.78
CA GLU A 507 -29.59 3.45 8.97
C GLU A 507 -28.28 2.81 8.49
N VAL A 508 -27.31 3.62 8.04
CA VAL A 508 -25.98 3.15 7.62
C VAL A 508 -25.26 2.43 8.76
N MET A 509 -25.21 3.00 9.96
CA MET A 509 -24.53 2.37 11.11
C MET A 509 -25.18 1.05 11.51
N LYS A 510 -26.53 1.00 11.53
CA LYS A 510 -27.29 -0.21 11.88
C LYS A 510 -27.11 -1.31 10.84
N LYS A 511 -27.22 -0.97 9.55
CA LYS A 511 -27.14 -1.94 8.44
C LYS A 511 -25.75 -2.58 8.38
N ASN A 512 -24.70 -1.79 8.58
CA ASN A 512 -23.32 -2.22 8.40
C ASN A 512 -22.62 -2.62 9.72
N LYS A 513 -23.32 -2.57 10.87
CA LYS A 513 -22.77 -2.93 12.18
C LYS A 513 -21.51 -2.14 12.54
N LEU A 514 -21.59 -0.82 12.38
CA LEU A 514 -20.49 0.12 12.64
C LEU A 514 -20.75 0.93 13.92
N ASN A 515 -19.75 1.60 14.47
CA ASN A 515 -19.87 2.53 15.61
C ASN A 515 -20.51 1.90 16.86
N GLY A 516 -20.14 0.66 17.21
CA GLY A 516 -20.68 -0.05 18.37
C GLY A 516 -22.06 -0.68 18.15
N PHE A 517 -22.56 -0.73 16.91
CA PHE A 517 -23.70 -1.56 16.52
C PHE A 517 -23.19 -2.98 16.17
N ASN A 518 -23.69 -4.03 16.84
CA ASN A 518 -23.30 -5.44 16.62
C ASN A 518 -24.32 -6.22 15.77
#